data_AF-A0A853XCW9-F1
#
_entry.id   AF-A0A853XCW9-F1
#
_cell.length_a   1.000
_cell.length_b   1.000
_cell.length_c   1.000
_cell.angle_alpha   90.00
_cell.angle_beta   90.00
_cell.angle_gamma   90.00
#
_symmetry.space_group_name_H-M   'P 1'
#
loop_
_entity.id
_entity.type
_entity.pdbx_description
1 polymer ?
#
loop_
_entity_poly.entity_id
_entity_poly.type
_entity_poly.pdbx_seq_one_letter_code
_entity_poly.pdbx_strand_id
1 'polypeptide(L)'
;MKTKIITGLLVTSIVTGGNIPINTLATPIVQAETQQEGMDISSSLRKLGAQSKLIQTYIDQSLMSPNVQLEEVTALNTNQFLIKQDMKEWSSELYPQLILLNSKSKGFVTKFNSYYPTLKSFVDNKEDREGFSDRLEVLQEMAMTNQENTQRQINELTDLKLQLDKKLKDFDTDVATAQSILSTDGTGKIDQLKNEILNTKKAIQNDLQQIALIPGALNEQGFAIFKEVYSLSKEIIEPAAQAGVAAYNKGKEINNSILEAEKKAVQEATEQGKTALEIESAKKAAREAIEKSKQGEIAAAAAAKTQEYDLMKVIDTEKIKKTFGVFAEVNKLTAEQRVYLDDLEKQNQKIYDLTTKLSIADLQKSMLLLTQNDLHTFANQVDVELDLLKRYKEDLNLIKNSITKLSTNVDTTNEQSQKDTLRQLKNVISYLEEQVYKF
;
A
#
# COMPACT_ATOMS: atom_id res chain seq x y z
N MET A 1 58.34 29.59 8.82
CA MET A 1 58.18 28.13 8.64
C MET A 1 56.92 27.89 7.83
N LYS A 2 57.09 27.27 6.67
CA LYS A 2 56.03 26.91 5.71
C LYS A 2 55.70 25.44 5.94
N THR A 3 54.42 25.08 5.86
CA THR A 3 54.02 23.81 5.25
C THR A 3 52.64 23.95 4.62
N LYS A 4 52.68 24.13 3.30
CA LYS A 4 51.61 23.85 2.36
C LYS A 4 51.48 22.33 2.23
N ILE A 5 50.27 21.81 2.09
CA ILE A 5 50.01 20.65 1.22
C ILE A 5 48.79 21.00 0.36
N ILE A 6 49.05 21.04 -0.95
CA ILE A 6 48.10 21.18 -2.04
C ILE A 6 47.96 19.78 -2.66
N THR A 7 46.82 19.55 -3.31
CA THR A 7 46.58 18.68 -4.48
C THR A 7 46.05 17.28 -4.20
N GLY A 8 44.90 16.99 -4.84
CA GLY A 8 44.36 15.64 -4.97
C GLY A 8 42.99 15.59 -5.65
N LEU A 9 42.85 16.22 -6.81
CA LEU A 9 41.73 16.00 -7.73
C LEU A 9 41.78 14.54 -8.23
N LEU A 10 40.68 13.79 -8.12
CA LEU A 10 40.40 12.64 -8.97
C LEU A 10 38.95 12.70 -9.44
N VAL A 11 38.79 13.25 -10.64
CA VAL A 11 37.66 12.98 -11.53
C VAL A 11 37.96 11.63 -12.18
N THR A 12 37.11 10.64 -11.94
CA THR A 12 36.99 9.46 -12.80
C THR A 12 35.52 9.27 -13.15
N SER A 13 35.16 9.82 -14.29
CA SER A 13 34.01 9.43 -15.09
C SER A 13 34.13 7.96 -15.51
N ILE A 14 33.12 7.15 -15.19
CA ILE A 14 32.79 5.94 -15.95
C ILE A 14 31.30 6.01 -16.30
N VAL A 15 31.05 6.35 -17.56
CA VAL A 15 29.81 6.05 -18.26
C VAL A 15 29.92 4.62 -18.73
N THR A 16 29.13 3.70 -18.17
CA THR A 16 28.76 2.44 -18.79
C THR A 16 27.41 2.02 -18.23
N GLY A 17 26.41 1.91 -19.10
CA GLY A 17 25.11 1.36 -18.75
C GLY A 17 25.21 -0.09 -18.27
N GLY A 18 24.38 -0.42 -17.30
CA GLY A 18 24.26 -1.74 -16.71
C GLY A 18 23.31 -1.68 -15.53
N ASN A 19 22.27 -2.52 -15.57
CA ASN A 19 21.19 -2.62 -14.59
C ASN A 19 21.67 -2.44 -13.14
N ILE A 20 21.14 -1.43 -12.45
CA ILE A 20 21.42 -1.19 -11.04
C ILE A 20 20.55 -2.15 -10.22
N PRO A 21 21.12 -3.07 -9.42
CA PRO A 21 20.38 -3.74 -8.36
C PRO A 21 20.05 -2.71 -7.28
N ILE A 22 18.78 -2.65 -6.89
CA ILE A 22 18.26 -1.78 -5.83
C ILE A 22 18.89 -2.23 -4.51
N ASN A 23 19.99 -1.59 -4.12
CA ASN A 23 20.51 -1.62 -2.76
C ASN A 23 20.34 -0.23 -2.16
N THR A 24 19.25 -0.04 -1.41
CA THR A 24 19.19 1.00 -0.38
C THR A 24 18.61 0.36 0.88
N LEU A 25 19.54 -0.02 1.77
CA LEU A 25 19.26 -0.20 3.18
C LEU A 25 18.81 1.15 3.74
N ALA A 26 17.51 1.35 3.86
CA ALA A 26 16.96 2.27 4.86
C ALA A 26 16.63 1.39 6.08
N THR A 27 17.52 1.35 7.07
CA THR A 27 17.18 0.79 8.38
C THR A 27 15.96 1.55 8.91
N PRO A 28 14.86 0.88 9.27
CA PRO A 28 13.80 1.54 10.01
C PRO A 28 14.42 2.06 11.32
N ILE A 29 13.97 3.22 11.78
CA ILE A 29 14.34 3.75 13.10
C ILE A 29 13.92 2.69 14.11
N VAL A 30 14.89 1.87 14.52
CA VAL A 30 14.79 1.01 15.69
C VAL A 30 14.77 1.98 16.86
N GLN A 31 13.56 2.31 17.31
CA GLN A 31 13.37 2.86 18.64
C GLN A 31 14.10 1.90 19.58
N ALA A 32 15.13 2.38 20.27
CA ALA A 32 16.00 1.57 21.09
C ALA A 32 15.17 0.70 22.03
N GLU A 33 15.09 -0.59 21.72
CA GLU A 33 14.69 -1.62 22.67
C GLU A 33 15.72 -1.52 23.79
N THR A 34 15.31 -0.91 24.91
CA THR A 34 16.11 -0.89 26.13
C THR A 34 16.48 -2.32 26.47
N GLN A 35 17.78 -2.62 26.39
CA GLN A 35 18.35 -3.89 26.79
C GLN A 35 18.00 -4.17 28.26
N GLN A 36 16.98 -4.99 28.46
CA GLN A 36 16.85 -5.87 29.60
C GLN A 36 16.97 -7.27 29.03
N GLU A 37 17.95 -8.06 29.50
CA GLU A 37 18.09 -9.50 29.17
C GLU A 37 16.92 -10.31 29.79
N GLY A 38 15.70 -10.01 29.36
CA GLY A 38 14.48 -10.77 29.58
C GLY A 38 13.95 -11.19 28.21
N MET A 39 13.24 -12.32 28.16
CA MET A 39 12.45 -12.70 27.01
C MET A 39 11.39 -11.61 26.77
N ASP A 40 11.69 -10.64 25.90
CA ASP A 40 10.75 -9.62 25.48
C ASP A 40 10.15 -10.04 24.13
N ILE A 41 8.87 -9.72 23.92
CA ILE A 41 8.20 -10.00 22.63
C ILE A 41 8.14 -8.74 21.80
N SER A 42 8.16 -8.90 20.49
CA SER A 42 8.13 -7.76 19.58
C SER A 42 6.78 -7.00 19.68
N SER A 43 6.77 -5.74 19.25
CA SER A 43 5.53 -4.93 19.14
C SER A 43 4.65 -5.27 17.93
N SER A 44 4.81 -6.47 17.34
CA SER A 44 4.26 -6.80 16.03
C SER A 44 2.74 -6.93 16.03
N LEU A 45 2.11 -7.47 17.08
CA LEU A 45 0.65 -7.59 17.11
C LEU A 45 -0.04 -6.22 17.10
N ARG A 46 0.42 -5.29 17.95
CA ARG A 46 -0.09 -3.91 17.91
C ARG A 46 0.09 -3.29 16.52
N LYS A 47 1.27 -3.47 15.92
CA LYS A 47 1.58 -2.92 14.59
C LYS A 47 0.69 -3.55 13.51
N LEU A 48 0.31 -4.82 13.60
CA LEU A 48 -0.64 -5.46 12.69
C LEU A 48 -2.02 -4.78 12.74
N GLY A 49 -2.51 -4.43 13.92
CA GLY A 49 -3.78 -3.71 14.07
C GLY A 49 -3.74 -2.33 13.39
N ALA A 50 -2.65 -1.59 13.56
CA ALA A 50 -2.46 -0.30 12.91
C ALA A 50 -2.28 -0.44 11.38
N GLN A 51 -1.44 -1.38 10.95
CA GLN A 51 -1.13 -1.67 9.55
C GLN A 51 -2.38 -2.09 8.76
N SER A 52 -3.23 -2.94 9.35
CA SER A 52 -4.45 -3.39 8.70
C SER A 52 -5.46 -2.26 8.47
N LYS A 53 -5.65 -1.36 9.44
CA LYS A 53 -6.45 -0.13 9.27
C LYS A 53 -5.88 0.78 8.18
N LEU A 54 -4.55 0.88 8.10
CA LEU A 54 -3.86 1.63 7.06
C LEU A 54 -4.10 1.01 5.67
N ILE A 55 -3.91 -0.30 5.51
CA ILE A 55 -4.19 -1.02 4.25
C ILE A 55 -5.64 -0.85 3.83
N GLN A 56 -6.60 -1.02 4.75
CA GLN A 56 -8.01 -0.82 4.44
C GLN A 56 -8.28 0.61 3.94
N THR A 57 -7.68 1.61 4.58
CA THR A 57 -7.80 3.03 4.15
C THR A 57 -7.23 3.22 2.74
N TYR A 58 -6.08 2.61 2.44
CA TYR A 58 -5.52 2.61 1.08
C TYR A 58 -6.48 1.96 0.07
N ILE A 59 -7.01 0.76 0.38
CA ILE A 59 -7.92 0.00 -0.49
C ILE A 59 -9.18 0.80 -0.79
N ASP A 60 -9.88 1.27 0.25
CA ASP A 60 -11.14 2.03 0.12
C ASP A 60 -10.98 3.16 -0.88
N GLN A 61 -9.84 3.84 -0.78
CA GLN A 61 -9.52 5.00 -1.57
C GLN A 61 -9.07 4.61 -2.99
N SER A 62 -8.29 3.55 -3.17
CA SER A 62 -7.87 3.06 -4.49
C SER A 62 -9.05 2.51 -5.31
N LEU A 63 -10.05 1.95 -4.63
CA LEU A 63 -11.29 1.47 -5.25
C LEU A 63 -12.22 2.61 -5.69
N MET A 64 -12.13 3.80 -5.09
CA MET A 64 -12.89 4.98 -5.53
C MET A 64 -12.36 5.56 -6.84
N SER A 65 -11.07 5.43 -7.12
CA SER A 65 -10.48 5.92 -8.38
C SER A 65 -10.95 5.09 -9.56
N PRO A 66 -11.41 5.68 -10.68
CA PRO A 66 -11.76 4.93 -11.88
C PRO A 66 -10.53 4.23 -12.47
N ASN A 67 -10.76 3.20 -13.30
CA ASN A 67 -9.68 2.61 -14.07
C ASN A 67 -9.23 3.59 -15.16
N VAL A 68 -7.92 3.67 -15.39
CA VAL A 68 -7.39 4.45 -16.50
C VAL A 68 -7.79 3.75 -17.79
N GLN A 69 -8.38 4.50 -18.72
CA GLN A 69 -8.77 3.99 -20.03
C GLN A 69 -7.82 4.55 -21.08
N LEU A 70 -7.29 3.66 -21.90
CA LEU A 70 -6.48 3.99 -23.07
C LEU A 70 -6.86 3.01 -24.18
N GLU A 71 -7.38 3.53 -25.30
CA GLU A 71 -7.91 2.71 -26.39
C GLU A 71 -6.83 1.82 -27.01
N GLU A 72 -5.61 2.34 -27.09
CA GLU A 72 -4.47 1.65 -27.68
C GLU A 72 -3.91 0.53 -26.80
N VAL A 73 -4.24 0.50 -25.50
CA VAL A 73 -3.75 -0.48 -24.52
C VAL A 73 -4.90 -0.92 -23.61
N THR A 74 -5.86 -1.66 -24.19
CA THR A 74 -7.05 -2.13 -23.48
C THR A 74 -6.72 -3.09 -22.33
N ALA A 75 -5.61 -3.83 -22.40
CA ALA A 75 -5.12 -4.72 -21.35
C ALA A 75 -4.86 -4.01 -20.00
N LEU A 76 -4.52 -2.71 -20.06
CA LEU A 76 -4.29 -1.88 -18.88
C LEU A 76 -5.51 -1.86 -17.95
N ASN A 77 -6.71 -1.73 -18.53
CA ASN A 77 -7.95 -1.73 -17.77
C ASN A 77 -8.19 -3.09 -17.11
N THR A 78 -7.99 -4.18 -17.86
CA THR A 78 -8.15 -5.55 -17.37
C THR A 78 -7.23 -5.84 -16.19
N ASN A 79 -5.94 -5.54 -16.34
CA ASN A 79 -4.96 -5.79 -15.27
C ASN A 79 -5.21 -4.92 -14.04
N GLN A 80 -5.57 -3.63 -14.22
CA GLN A 80 -5.97 -2.78 -13.09
C GLN A 80 -7.22 -3.31 -12.38
N PHE A 81 -8.21 -3.81 -13.13
CA PHE A 81 -9.42 -4.41 -12.57
C PHE A 81 -9.10 -5.65 -11.72
N LEU A 82 -8.26 -6.54 -12.22
CA LEU A 82 -7.85 -7.75 -11.51
C LEU A 82 -7.08 -7.43 -10.21
N ILE A 83 -6.18 -6.46 -10.23
CA ILE A 83 -5.47 -6.02 -9.01
C ILE A 83 -6.46 -5.40 -8.00
N LYS A 84 -7.43 -4.62 -8.46
CA LYS A 84 -8.50 -4.10 -7.58
C LYS A 84 -9.40 -5.21 -7.03
N GLN A 85 -9.51 -6.35 -7.71
CA GLN A 85 -10.20 -7.53 -7.16
C GLN A 85 -9.39 -8.17 -6.03
N ASP A 86 -8.07 -8.28 -6.17
CA ASP A 86 -7.17 -8.74 -5.10
C ASP A 86 -7.23 -7.83 -3.86
N MET A 87 -7.33 -6.51 -4.07
CA MET A 87 -7.57 -5.55 -2.98
C MET A 87 -8.88 -5.83 -2.24
N LYS A 88 -9.95 -6.16 -2.97
CA LYS A 88 -11.24 -6.53 -2.37
C LYS A 88 -11.16 -7.84 -1.61
N GLU A 89 -10.46 -8.83 -2.16
CA GLU A 89 -10.22 -10.12 -1.49
C GLU A 89 -9.47 -9.93 -0.17
N TRP A 90 -8.41 -9.12 -0.16
CA TRP A 90 -7.73 -8.78 1.10
C TRP A 90 -8.71 -8.17 2.11
N SER A 91 -9.56 -7.24 1.67
CA SER A 91 -10.50 -6.53 2.53
C SER A 91 -11.63 -7.42 3.06
N SER A 92 -12.17 -8.32 2.25
CA SER A 92 -13.31 -9.17 2.63
C SER A 92 -12.91 -10.47 3.31
N GLU A 93 -11.75 -11.05 2.96
CA GLU A 93 -11.36 -12.38 3.42
C GLU A 93 -10.19 -12.32 4.42
N LEU A 94 -9.12 -11.56 4.12
CA LEU A 94 -7.90 -11.58 4.94
C LEU A 94 -7.98 -10.63 6.14
N TYR A 95 -8.57 -9.45 5.97
CA TYR A 95 -8.73 -8.48 7.05
C TYR A 95 -9.54 -9.02 8.24
N PRO A 96 -10.72 -9.67 8.05
CA PRO A 96 -11.46 -10.27 9.17
C PRO A 96 -10.67 -11.36 9.91
N GLN A 97 -9.80 -12.09 9.22
CA GLN A 97 -8.96 -13.10 9.85
C GLN A 97 -7.92 -12.49 10.78
N LEU A 98 -7.37 -11.30 10.48
CA LEU A 98 -6.51 -10.55 11.41
C LEU A 98 -7.27 -10.15 12.68
N ILE A 99 -8.53 -9.74 12.55
CA ILE A 99 -9.38 -9.40 13.70
C ILE A 99 -9.61 -10.65 14.57
N LEU A 100 -9.88 -11.79 13.95
CA LEU A 100 -10.03 -13.07 14.64
C LEU A 100 -8.73 -13.49 15.36
N LEU A 101 -7.57 -13.30 14.71
CA LEU A 101 -6.26 -13.56 15.30
C LEU A 101 -6.05 -12.73 16.58
N ASN A 102 -6.36 -11.43 16.55
CA ASN A 102 -6.29 -10.60 17.75
C ASN A 102 -7.27 -11.07 18.85
N SER A 103 -8.51 -11.39 18.48
CA SER A 103 -9.52 -11.89 19.42
C SER A 103 -9.07 -13.17 20.14
N LYS A 104 -8.49 -14.12 19.40
CA LYS A 104 -7.92 -15.37 19.97
C LYS A 104 -6.74 -15.09 20.90
N SER A 105 -5.92 -14.10 20.56
CA SER A 105 -4.78 -13.67 21.39
C SER A 105 -5.26 -13.06 22.71
N LYS A 106 -6.32 -12.23 22.67
CA LYS A 106 -7.00 -11.70 23.86
C LYS A 106 -7.61 -12.80 24.73
N GLY A 107 -8.23 -13.80 24.11
CA GLY A 107 -8.74 -14.99 24.80
C GLY A 107 -7.65 -15.75 25.55
N PHE A 108 -6.50 -15.96 24.90
CA PHE A 108 -5.33 -16.59 25.52
C PHE A 108 -4.79 -15.80 26.71
N VAL A 109 -4.58 -14.49 26.57
CA VAL A 109 -4.14 -13.60 27.67
C VAL A 109 -5.09 -13.70 28.87
N THR A 110 -6.39 -13.61 28.62
CA THR A 110 -7.43 -13.70 29.67
C THR A 110 -7.35 -15.04 30.40
N LYS A 111 -7.20 -16.14 29.65
CA LYS A 111 -7.10 -17.48 30.21
C LYS A 111 -5.83 -17.65 31.05
N PHE A 112 -4.68 -17.21 30.53
CA PHE A 112 -3.42 -17.24 31.27
C PHE A 112 -3.52 -16.46 32.59
N ASN A 113 -4.02 -15.23 32.54
CA ASN A 113 -4.17 -14.39 33.74
C ASN A 113 -5.11 -15.04 34.78
N SER A 114 -6.14 -15.77 34.34
CA SER A 114 -7.01 -16.54 35.25
C SER A 114 -6.30 -17.71 35.93
N TYR A 115 -5.34 -18.35 35.24
CA TYR A 115 -4.58 -19.49 35.75
C TYR A 115 -3.34 -19.09 36.56
N TYR A 116 -2.81 -17.89 36.34
CA TYR A 116 -1.56 -17.43 36.94
C TYR A 116 -1.48 -17.59 38.47
N PRO A 117 -2.50 -17.25 39.28
CA PRO A 117 -2.42 -17.43 40.73
C PRO A 117 -2.18 -18.90 41.15
N THR A 118 -2.85 -19.85 40.49
CA THR A 118 -2.68 -21.28 40.76
C THR A 118 -1.34 -21.80 40.25
N LEU A 119 -0.93 -21.39 39.04
CA LEU A 119 0.39 -21.74 38.50
C LEU A 119 1.52 -21.25 39.43
N LYS A 120 1.38 -20.03 39.96
CA LYS A 120 2.32 -19.45 40.92
C LYS A 120 2.33 -20.23 42.23
N SER A 121 1.16 -20.57 42.77
CA SER A 121 1.04 -21.35 44.01
C SER A 121 1.75 -22.70 43.91
N PHE A 122 1.58 -23.42 42.79
CA PHE A 122 2.31 -24.67 42.55
C PHE A 122 3.82 -24.45 42.50
N VAL A 123 4.28 -23.45 41.76
CA VAL A 123 5.72 -23.20 41.61
C VAL A 123 6.38 -22.74 42.94
N ASP A 124 5.61 -22.14 43.85
CA ASP A 124 6.08 -21.74 45.17
C ASP A 124 6.07 -22.86 46.21
N ASN A 125 5.03 -23.70 46.21
CA ASN A 125 4.72 -24.61 47.32
C ASN A 125 4.63 -26.09 46.92
N LYS A 126 4.66 -26.40 45.62
CA LYS A 126 4.54 -27.76 45.03
C LYS A 126 3.22 -28.49 45.33
N GLU A 127 2.18 -27.74 45.68
CA GLU A 127 0.82 -28.25 45.88
C GLU A 127 0.02 -28.20 44.58
N ASP A 128 -0.85 -29.19 44.34
CA ASP A 128 -1.70 -29.32 43.13
C ASP A 128 -0.93 -29.59 41.82
N ARG A 129 -0.15 -30.68 41.77
CA ARG A 129 0.59 -31.11 40.58
C ARG A 129 -0.31 -31.35 39.36
N GLU A 130 -1.40 -32.07 39.56
CA GLU A 130 -2.34 -32.43 38.49
C GLU A 130 -2.97 -31.16 37.91
N GLY A 131 -3.48 -30.28 38.76
CA GLY A 131 -4.03 -29.00 38.32
C GLY A 131 -3.01 -28.07 37.67
N PHE A 132 -1.71 -28.14 38.02
CA PHE A 132 -0.66 -27.41 37.32
C PHE A 132 -0.49 -27.92 35.88
N SER A 133 -0.38 -29.24 35.70
CA SER A 133 -0.25 -29.88 34.39
C SER A 133 -1.46 -29.60 33.50
N ASP A 134 -2.68 -29.80 34.01
CA ASP A 134 -3.92 -29.60 33.25
C ASP A 134 -4.05 -28.15 32.73
N ARG A 135 -3.68 -27.18 33.56
CA ARG A 135 -3.72 -25.75 33.18
C ARG A 135 -2.68 -25.42 32.12
N LEU A 136 -1.48 -26.00 32.22
CA LEU A 136 -0.43 -25.80 31.21
C LEU A 136 -0.79 -26.48 29.88
N GLU A 137 -1.42 -27.66 29.91
CA GLU A 137 -1.91 -28.34 28.71
C GLU A 137 -2.91 -27.48 27.94
N VAL A 138 -3.91 -26.92 28.63
CA VAL A 138 -4.88 -25.99 28.02
C VAL A 138 -4.19 -24.76 27.43
N LEU A 139 -3.22 -24.17 28.15
CA LEU A 139 -2.49 -23.00 27.64
C LEU A 139 -1.60 -23.36 26.44
N GLN A 140 -1.02 -24.55 26.42
CA GLN A 140 -0.21 -25.06 25.33
C GLN A 140 -1.05 -25.28 24.07
N GLU A 141 -2.22 -25.89 24.20
CA GLU A 141 -3.16 -26.09 23.10
C GLU A 141 -3.61 -24.74 22.49
N MET A 142 -3.93 -23.75 23.32
CA MET A 142 -4.29 -22.41 22.85
C MET A 142 -3.12 -21.71 22.14
N ALA A 143 -1.90 -21.81 22.68
CA ALA A 143 -0.71 -21.22 22.06
C ALA A 143 -0.40 -21.88 20.71
N MET A 144 -0.53 -23.21 20.61
CA MET A 144 -0.39 -23.96 19.35
C MET A 144 -1.44 -23.53 18.34
N THR A 145 -2.71 -23.48 18.74
CA THR A 145 -3.82 -23.06 17.89
C THR A 145 -3.61 -21.64 17.35
N ASN A 146 -3.14 -20.70 18.20
CA ASN A 146 -2.86 -19.34 17.77
C ASN A 146 -1.69 -19.28 16.76
N GLN A 147 -0.64 -20.08 16.98
CA GLN A 147 0.50 -20.17 16.07
C GLN A 147 0.08 -20.77 14.71
N GLU A 148 -0.74 -21.82 14.69
CA GLU A 148 -1.26 -22.44 13.47
C GLU A 148 -2.15 -21.49 12.67
N ASN A 149 -3.04 -20.75 13.34
CA ASN A 149 -3.87 -19.74 12.68
C ASN A 149 -3.03 -18.60 12.10
N THR A 150 -1.98 -18.16 12.82
CA THR A 150 -1.04 -17.15 12.29
C THR A 150 -0.29 -17.69 11.07
N GLN A 151 0.12 -18.96 11.08
CA GLN A 151 0.76 -19.59 9.92
C GLN A 151 -0.20 -19.70 8.72
N ARG A 152 -1.48 -20.01 8.95
CA ARG A 152 -2.50 -20.03 7.88
C ARG A 152 -2.63 -18.65 7.24
N GLN A 153 -2.76 -17.59 8.04
CA GLN A 153 -2.80 -16.21 7.54
C GLN A 153 -1.55 -15.87 6.71
N ILE A 154 -0.35 -16.26 7.17
CA ILE A 154 0.90 -16.05 6.42
C ILE A 154 0.83 -16.75 5.07
N ASN A 155 0.32 -17.98 5.00
CA ASN A 155 0.23 -18.73 3.75
C ASN A 155 -0.75 -18.08 2.77
N GLU A 156 -1.94 -17.70 3.23
CA GLU A 156 -2.96 -17.06 2.40
C GLU A 156 -2.46 -15.70 1.86
N LEU A 157 -1.86 -14.88 2.72
CA LEU A 157 -1.30 -13.60 2.33
C LEU A 157 -0.09 -13.76 1.38
N THR A 158 0.69 -14.83 1.53
CA THR A 158 1.78 -15.16 0.60
C THR A 158 1.25 -15.55 -0.77
N ASP A 159 0.17 -16.33 -0.84
CA ASP A 159 -0.45 -16.68 -2.12
C ASP A 159 -1.03 -15.45 -2.82
N LEU A 160 -1.77 -14.62 -2.08
CA LEU A 160 -2.25 -13.33 -2.59
C LEU A 160 -1.10 -12.50 -3.15
N LYS A 161 0.02 -12.40 -2.43
CA LYS A 161 1.19 -11.64 -2.87
C LYS A 161 1.80 -12.18 -4.15
N LEU A 162 1.94 -13.49 -4.29
CA LEU A 162 2.47 -14.11 -5.51
C LEU A 162 1.58 -13.81 -6.72
N GLN A 163 0.26 -13.87 -6.55
CA GLN A 163 -0.67 -13.53 -7.62
C GLN A 163 -0.63 -12.03 -7.96
N LEU A 164 -0.59 -11.18 -6.94
CA LEU A 164 -0.50 -9.73 -7.07
C LEU A 164 0.76 -9.30 -7.82
N ASP A 165 1.93 -9.86 -7.48
CA ASP A 165 3.20 -9.56 -8.12
C ASP A 165 3.21 -9.91 -9.61
N LYS A 166 2.56 -11.03 -9.98
CA LYS A 166 2.40 -11.41 -11.38
C LYS A 166 1.54 -10.38 -12.12
N LYS A 167 0.38 -10.02 -11.57
CA LYS A 167 -0.53 -9.04 -12.19
C LYS A 167 0.09 -7.65 -12.27
N LEU A 168 0.86 -7.25 -11.26
CA LEU A 168 1.61 -5.97 -11.28
C LEU A 168 2.66 -5.95 -12.38
N LYS A 169 3.38 -7.05 -12.62
CA LYS A 169 4.34 -7.13 -13.72
C LYS A 169 3.67 -6.99 -15.09
N ASP A 170 2.51 -7.62 -15.27
CA ASP A 170 1.73 -7.50 -16.51
C ASP A 170 1.22 -6.06 -16.67
N PHE A 171 0.69 -5.46 -15.60
CA PHE A 171 0.28 -4.06 -15.56
C PHE A 171 1.44 -3.09 -15.86
N ASP A 172 2.63 -3.32 -15.31
CA ASP A 172 3.82 -2.48 -15.55
C ASP A 172 4.24 -2.52 -17.03
N THR A 173 4.09 -3.67 -17.67
CA THR A 173 4.35 -3.83 -19.11
C THR A 173 3.36 -3.02 -19.94
N ASP A 174 2.07 -3.05 -19.56
CA ASP A 174 1.03 -2.23 -20.19
C ASP A 174 1.28 -0.74 -19.97
N VAL A 175 1.67 -0.33 -18.75
CA VAL A 175 2.01 1.06 -18.43
C VAL A 175 3.20 1.54 -19.25
N ALA A 176 4.25 0.73 -19.42
CA ALA A 176 5.40 1.08 -20.26
C ALA A 176 4.99 1.28 -21.72
N THR A 177 4.12 0.42 -22.24
CA THR A 177 3.56 0.53 -23.60
C THR A 177 2.74 1.81 -23.75
N ALA A 178 1.83 2.06 -22.81
CA ALA A 178 0.99 3.26 -22.79
C ALA A 178 1.83 4.54 -22.67
N GLN A 179 2.87 4.56 -21.83
CA GLN A 179 3.79 5.69 -21.71
C GLN A 179 4.51 5.96 -23.04
N SER A 180 4.97 4.91 -23.74
CA SER A 180 5.61 5.06 -25.05
C SER A 180 4.68 5.67 -26.09
N ILE A 181 3.40 5.27 -26.10
CA ILE A 181 2.38 5.81 -27.02
C ILE A 181 2.11 7.29 -26.67
N LEU A 182 1.92 7.61 -25.40
CA LEU A 182 1.62 8.99 -24.98
C LEU A 182 2.81 9.94 -25.16
N SER A 183 4.05 9.45 -25.22
CA SER A 183 5.24 10.26 -25.47
C SER A 183 5.26 10.92 -26.85
N THR A 184 4.54 10.36 -27.83
CA THR A 184 4.44 11.00 -29.15
C THR A 184 3.40 12.11 -29.20
N ASP A 185 2.44 12.09 -28.27
CA ASP A 185 1.26 12.97 -28.27
C ASP A 185 1.37 14.15 -27.28
N GLY A 186 2.32 14.11 -26.33
CA GLY A 186 2.45 15.06 -25.22
C GLY A 186 3.54 16.11 -25.38
N THR A 187 3.65 17.01 -24.38
CA THR A 187 4.69 18.05 -24.35
C THR A 187 6.04 17.54 -23.86
N GLY A 188 6.07 16.34 -23.27
CA GLY A 188 7.25 15.77 -22.61
C GLY A 188 7.45 16.27 -21.17
N LYS A 189 6.57 17.14 -20.66
CA LYS A 189 6.63 17.67 -19.28
C LYS A 189 6.68 16.53 -18.26
N ILE A 190 5.82 15.53 -18.40
CA ILE A 190 5.75 14.43 -17.42
C ILE A 190 6.94 13.49 -17.52
N ASP A 191 7.55 13.33 -18.69
CA ASP A 191 8.77 12.52 -18.82
C ASP A 191 9.94 13.14 -18.02
N GLN A 192 9.99 14.48 -17.95
CA GLN A 192 10.98 15.21 -17.17
C GLN A 192 10.68 15.17 -15.66
N LEU A 193 9.40 15.24 -15.28
CA LEU A 193 8.96 15.31 -13.88
C LEU A 193 8.69 13.94 -13.23
N LYS A 194 8.70 12.84 -14.00
CA LYS A 194 8.34 11.48 -13.55
C LYS A 194 9.00 11.09 -12.23
N ASN A 195 10.33 11.25 -12.13
CA ASN A 195 11.07 10.88 -10.92
C ASN A 195 10.68 11.74 -9.73
N GLU A 196 10.41 13.02 -9.95
CA GLU A 196 10.02 13.94 -8.88
C GLU A 196 8.61 13.64 -8.36
N ILE A 197 7.67 13.33 -9.27
CA ILE A 197 6.32 12.85 -8.95
C ILE A 197 6.39 11.57 -8.10
N LEU A 198 7.13 10.55 -8.56
CA LEU A 198 7.25 9.28 -7.86
C LEU A 198 7.94 9.41 -6.50
N ASN A 199 8.99 10.22 -6.39
CA ASN A 199 9.67 10.47 -5.12
C ASN A 199 8.77 11.22 -4.13
N THR A 200 8.01 12.21 -4.59
CA THR A 200 7.04 12.97 -3.77
C THR A 200 5.96 12.03 -3.25
N LYS A 201 5.45 11.13 -4.09
CA LYS A 201 4.49 10.09 -3.69
C LYS A 201 5.04 9.13 -2.65
N LYS A 202 6.27 8.65 -2.85
CA LYS A 202 6.93 7.77 -1.89
C LYS A 202 7.11 8.46 -0.53
N ALA A 203 7.43 9.75 -0.51
CA ALA A 203 7.54 10.54 0.72
C ALA A 203 6.18 10.64 1.45
N ILE A 204 5.11 11.04 0.73
CA ILE A 204 3.73 11.08 1.26
C ILE A 204 3.35 9.74 1.93
N GLN A 205 3.62 8.62 1.23
CA GLN A 205 3.28 7.29 1.73
C GLN A 205 4.08 6.89 2.97
N ASN A 206 5.37 7.22 2.97
CA ASN A 206 6.23 7.00 4.12
C ASN A 206 5.69 7.79 5.32
N ASP A 207 5.37 9.08 5.16
CA ASP A 207 4.86 9.90 6.25
C ASP A 207 3.54 9.37 6.80
N LEU A 208 2.60 9.02 5.92
CA LEU A 208 1.33 8.40 6.30
C LEU A 208 1.55 7.09 7.08
N GLN A 209 2.50 6.26 6.66
CA GLN A 209 2.86 5.04 7.38
C GLN A 209 3.49 5.34 8.74
N GLN A 210 4.43 6.27 8.81
CA GLN A 210 5.07 6.66 10.08
C GLN A 210 4.02 7.19 11.05
N ILE A 211 3.09 8.03 10.59
CA ILE A 211 1.97 8.57 11.37
C ILE A 211 1.05 7.45 11.87
N ALA A 212 0.66 6.52 10.99
CA ALA A 212 -0.22 5.41 11.32
C ALA A 212 0.38 4.46 12.37
N LEU A 213 1.69 4.26 12.38
CA LEU A 213 2.35 3.32 13.28
C LEU A 213 2.66 3.90 14.67
N ILE A 214 2.44 5.20 14.88
CA ILE A 214 2.59 5.88 16.17
C ILE A 214 1.75 5.15 17.24
N PRO A 215 2.33 4.78 18.39
CA PRO A 215 1.58 4.15 19.47
C PRO A 215 0.35 4.97 19.88
N GLY A 216 -0.82 4.35 19.81
CA GLY A 216 -2.09 4.98 20.16
C GLY A 216 -2.71 5.87 19.08
N ALA A 217 -2.01 6.13 17.97
CA ALA A 217 -2.51 7.03 16.92
C ALA A 217 -3.76 6.53 16.19
N LEU A 218 -3.94 5.22 16.11
CA LEU A 218 -5.10 4.59 15.46
C LEU A 218 -6.10 3.98 16.46
N ASN A 219 -6.21 4.59 17.65
CA ASN A 219 -7.39 4.43 18.50
C ASN A 219 -8.63 5.04 17.79
N GLU A 220 -9.85 4.86 18.32
CA GLU A 220 -11.07 5.30 17.63
C GLU A 220 -11.05 6.79 17.21
N GLN A 221 -10.69 7.69 18.14
CA GLN A 221 -10.63 9.13 17.89
C GLN A 221 -9.45 9.48 16.96
N GLY A 222 -8.27 8.94 17.21
CA GLY A 222 -7.07 9.18 16.42
C GLY A 222 -7.20 8.65 14.99
N PHE A 223 -7.83 7.49 14.79
CA PHE A 223 -8.11 6.91 13.48
C PHE A 223 -9.12 7.73 12.68
N ALA A 224 -10.14 8.29 13.33
CA ALA A 224 -11.08 9.19 12.65
C ALA A 224 -10.35 10.40 12.05
N ILE A 225 -9.44 11.01 12.83
CA ILE A 225 -8.63 12.14 12.37
C ILE A 225 -7.59 11.67 11.34
N PHE A 226 -6.97 10.51 11.52
CA PHE A 226 -6.05 9.92 10.54
C PHE A 226 -6.71 9.73 9.18
N LYS A 227 -7.94 9.23 9.12
CA LYS A 227 -8.67 9.12 7.85
C LYS A 227 -8.89 10.48 7.18
N GLU A 228 -9.09 11.53 7.97
CA GLU A 228 -9.18 12.89 7.43
C GLU A 228 -7.81 13.38 6.92
N VAL A 229 -6.74 13.20 7.70
CA VAL A 229 -5.34 13.47 7.29
C VAL A 229 -5.04 12.76 5.96
N TYR A 230 -5.31 11.46 5.91
CA TYR A 230 -5.12 10.63 4.74
C TYR A 230 -5.94 11.15 3.55
N SER A 231 -7.24 11.41 3.74
CA SER A 231 -8.12 11.88 2.66
C SER A 231 -7.69 13.25 2.13
N LEU A 232 -7.14 14.13 2.96
CA LEU A 232 -6.62 15.43 2.54
C LEU A 232 -5.28 15.30 1.81
N SER A 233 -4.48 14.29 2.15
CA SER A 233 -3.23 13.98 1.45
C SER A 233 -3.41 13.21 0.15
N LYS A 234 -4.59 12.59 -0.03
CA LYS A 234 -4.88 11.87 -1.26
C LYS A 234 -5.28 12.82 -2.38
N GLU A 235 -4.85 12.46 -3.57
CA GLU A 235 -5.18 13.14 -4.81
C GLU A 235 -6.65 12.97 -5.15
N ILE A 236 -7.40 14.07 -5.09
CA ILE A 236 -8.76 14.13 -5.63
C ILE A 236 -8.63 14.56 -7.08
N ILE A 237 -8.88 13.64 -8.00
CA ILE A 237 -8.83 13.94 -9.43
C ILE A 237 -9.92 14.98 -9.75
N GLU A 238 -9.53 16.07 -10.41
CA GLU A 238 -10.45 17.13 -10.82
C GLU A 238 -11.47 16.58 -11.83
N PRO A 239 -12.80 16.77 -11.64
CA PRO A 239 -13.81 16.26 -12.57
C PRO A 239 -13.60 16.71 -14.02
N ALA A 240 -13.09 17.93 -14.23
CA ALA A 240 -12.76 18.43 -15.56
C ALA A 240 -11.65 17.61 -16.24
N ALA A 241 -10.65 17.15 -15.48
CA ALA A 241 -9.59 16.27 -15.99
C ALA A 241 -10.16 14.92 -16.45
N GLN A 242 -11.06 14.31 -15.66
CA GLN A 242 -11.72 13.06 -16.05
C GLN A 242 -12.58 13.23 -17.31
N ALA A 243 -13.37 14.31 -17.38
CA ALA A 243 -14.20 14.62 -18.53
C ALA A 243 -13.35 14.86 -19.79
N GLY A 244 -12.23 15.58 -19.66
CA GLY A 244 -11.27 15.79 -20.75
C GLY A 244 -10.71 14.48 -21.28
N VAL A 245 -10.25 13.58 -20.40
CA VAL A 245 -9.71 12.27 -20.78
C VAL A 245 -10.77 11.41 -21.47
N ALA A 246 -11.99 11.37 -20.93
CA ALA A 246 -13.09 10.63 -21.53
C ALA A 246 -13.43 11.15 -22.94
N ALA A 247 -13.52 12.47 -23.11
CA ALA A 247 -13.79 13.09 -24.41
C ALA A 247 -12.67 12.79 -25.42
N TYR A 248 -11.41 12.89 -25.01
CA TYR A 248 -10.26 12.62 -25.86
C TYR A 248 -10.19 11.16 -26.31
N ASN A 249 -10.38 10.22 -25.37
CA ASN A 249 -10.46 8.79 -25.68
C ASN A 249 -11.63 8.49 -26.62
N LYS A 250 -12.79 9.13 -26.42
CA LYS A 250 -13.94 8.96 -27.31
C LYS A 250 -13.63 9.42 -28.73
N GLY A 251 -12.86 10.50 -28.88
CA GLY A 251 -12.35 10.96 -30.18
C GLY A 251 -11.45 9.92 -30.87
N LYS A 252 -10.56 9.26 -30.11
CA LYS A 252 -9.71 8.17 -30.63
C LYS A 252 -10.54 6.96 -31.08
N GLU A 253 -11.53 6.54 -30.29
CA GLU A 253 -12.47 5.47 -30.63
C GLU A 253 -13.25 5.78 -31.93
N ILE A 254 -13.74 7.01 -32.07
CA ILE A 254 -14.44 7.45 -33.29
C ILE A 254 -13.49 7.43 -34.50
N ASN A 255 -12.25 7.89 -34.34
CA ASN A 255 -11.27 7.86 -35.42
C ASN A 255 -10.95 6.42 -35.87
N ASN A 256 -10.82 5.48 -34.93
CA ASN A 256 -10.65 4.06 -35.25
C ASN A 256 -11.87 3.50 -36.00
N SER A 257 -13.08 3.86 -35.56
CA SER A 257 -14.32 3.48 -36.25
C SER A 257 -14.41 4.02 -37.67
N ILE A 258 -13.94 5.25 -37.91
CA ILE A 258 -13.82 5.84 -39.26
C ILE A 258 -12.87 5.00 -40.11
N LEU A 259 -11.68 4.68 -39.61
CA LEU A 259 -10.68 3.90 -40.36
C LEU A 259 -11.20 2.50 -40.72
N GLU A 260 -11.92 1.84 -39.82
CA GLU A 260 -12.52 0.53 -40.11
C GLU A 260 -13.68 0.62 -41.12
N ALA A 261 -14.52 1.66 -41.01
CA ALA A 261 -15.58 1.90 -41.98
C ALA A 261 -15.02 2.22 -43.38
N GLU A 262 -13.93 2.98 -43.45
CA GLU A 262 -13.22 3.24 -44.70
C GLU A 262 -12.66 1.96 -45.32
N LYS A 263 -11.98 1.12 -44.54
CA LYS A 263 -11.47 -0.18 -45.02
C LYS A 263 -12.59 -1.06 -45.55
N LYS A 264 -13.70 -1.15 -44.82
CA LYS A 264 -14.87 -1.93 -45.23
C LYS A 264 -15.48 -1.41 -46.53
N ALA A 265 -15.65 -0.09 -46.65
CA ALA A 265 -16.18 0.53 -47.87
C ALA A 265 -15.26 0.29 -49.09
N VAL A 266 -13.94 0.35 -48.89
CA VAL A 266 -12.95 0.03 -49.93
C VAL A 266 -13.07 -1.43 -50.35
N GLN A 267 -13.17 -2.36 -49.39
CA GLN A 267 -13.32 -3.79 -49.66
C GLN A 267 -14.61 -4.08 -50.45
N GLU A 268 -15.76 -3.60 -49.98
CA GLU A 268 -17.06 -3.81 -50.63
C GLU A 268 -17.10 -3.23 -52.04
N ALA A 269 -16.53 -2.03 -52.25
CA ALA A 269 -16.47 -1.40 -53.56
C ALA A 269 -15.53 -2.15 -54.53
N THR A 270 -14.42 -2.70 -54.02
CA THR A 270 -13.48 -3.51 -54.81
C THR A 270 -14.13 -4.83 -55.24
N GLU A 271 -14.83 -5.50 -54.33
CA GLU A 271 -15.56 -6.75 -54.61
C GLU A 271 -16.69 -6.54 -55.64
N GLN A 272 -17.26 -5.33 -55.70
CA GLN A 272 -18.26 -4.93 -56.70
C GLN A 272 -17.67 -4.53 -58.05
N GLY A 273 -16.34 -4.61 -58.23
CA GLY A 273 -15.66 -4.25 -59.49
C GLY A 273 -15.70 -2.75 -59.80
N LYS A 274 -15.86 -1.89 -58.80
CA LYS A 274 -15.90 -0.44 -58.99
C LYS A 274 -14.55 0.15 -59.40
N THR A 275 -14.60 1.29 -60.05
CA THR A 275 -13.41 2.07 -60.44
C THR A 275 -12.72 2.71 -59.23
N ALA A 276 -11.45 3.10 -59.39
CA ALA A 276 -10.71 3.78 -58.33
C ALA A 276 -11.40 5.06 -57.80
N LEU A 277 -12.04 5.83 -58.70
CA LEU A 277 -12.80 7.04 -58.33
C LEU A 277 -14.04 6.71 -57.49
N GLU A 278 -14.72 5.61 -57.82
CA GLU A 278 -15.91 5.16 -57.09
C GLU A 278 -15.53 4.56 -55.72
N ILE A 279 -14.38 3.88 -55.63
CA ILE A 279 -13.83 3.39 -54.36
C ILE A 279 -13.51 4.56 -53.43
N GLU A 280 -12.82 5.61 -53.91
CA GLU A 280 -12.54 6.79 -53.09
C GLU A 280 -13.80 7.56 -52.71
N SER A 281 -14.80 7.60 -53.59
CA SER A 281 -16.10 8.20 -53.26
C SER A 281 -16.83 7.41 -52.16
N ALA A 282 -16.80 6.07 -52.21
CA ALA A 282 -17.39 5.22 -51.19
C ALA A 282 -16.68 5.36 -49.84
N LYS A 283 -15.33 5.40 -49.86
CA LYS A 283 -14.51 5.65 -48.67
C LYS A 283 -14.86 6.98 -48.02
N LYS A 284 -14.90 8.06 -48.81
CA LYS A 284 -15.26 9.40 -48.33
C LYS A 284 -16.66 9.45 -47.75
N ALA A 285 -17.65 8.84 -48.41
CA ALA A 285 -19.02 8.77 -47.91
C ALA A 285 -19.13 8.02 -46.58
N ALA A 286 -18.37 6.93 -46.39
CA ALA A 286 -18.32 6.19 -45.13
C ALA A 286 -17.75 7.04 -43.98
N ARG A 287 -16.67 7.79 -44.23
CA ARG A 287 -16.12 8.76 -43.27
C ARG A 287 -17.13 9.85 -42.93
N GLU A 288 -17.68 10.54 -43.92
CA GLU A 288 -18.61 11.67 -43.73
C GLU A 288 -19.87 11.27 -42.96
N ALA A 289 -20.37 10.05 -43.16
CA ALA A 289 -21.51 9.53 -42.42
C ALA A 289 -21.23 9.43 -40.90
N ILE A 290 -20.04 8.96 -40.53
CA ILE A 290 -19.62 8.88 -39.13
C ILE A 290 -19.34 10.28 -38.59
N GLU A 291 -18.55 11.10 -39.29
CA GLU A 291 -18.21 12.46 -38.85
C GLU A 291 -19.46 13.32 -38.60
N LYS A 292 -20.47 13.23 -39.47
CA LYS A 292 -21.73 13.96 -39.32
C LYS A 292 -22.55 13.44 -38.14
N SER A 293 -22.61 12.12 -37.95
CA SER A 293 -23.37 11.53 -36.83
C SER A 293 -22.69 11.70 -35.47
N LYS A 294 -21.37 11.96 -35.46
CA LYS A 294 -20.51 12.06 -34.26
C LYS A 294 -19.89 13.44 -34.06
N GLN A 295 -20.40 14.46 -34.74
CA GLN A 295 -19.82 15.80 -34.79
C GLN A 295 -19.58 16.41 -33.40
N GLY A 296 -20.52 16.25 -32.46
CA GLY A 296 -20.39 16.79 -31.11
C GLY A 296 -19.26 16.15 -30.30
N GLU A 297 -19.11 14.82 -30.40
CA GLU A 297 -18.03 14.08 -29.72
C GLU A 297 -16.66 14.41 -30.33
N ILE A 298 -16.59 14.57 -31.66
CA ILE A 298 -15.37 15.01 -32.35
C ILE A 298 -14.97 16.42 -31.90
N ALA A 299 -15.93 17.35 -31.81
CA ALA A 299 -15.67 18.71 -31.34
C ALA A 299 -15.20 18.72 -29.87
N ALA A 300 -15.81 17.91 -29.00
CA ALA A 300 -15.41 17.76 -27.61
C ALA A 300 -13.99 17.19 -27.49
N ALA A 301 -13.63 16.17 -28.28
CA ALA A 301 -12.29 15.61 -28.30
C ALA A 301 -11.23 16.62 -28.77
N ALA A 302 -11.56 17.42 -29.79
CA ALA A 302 -10.68 18.48 -30.28
C ALA A 302 -10.46 19.58 -29.23
N ALA A 303 -11.53 20.03 -28.56
CA ALA A 303 -11.43 20.96 -27.44
C ALA A 303 -10.62 20.38 -26.29
N ALA A 304 -10.83 19.09 -25.98
CA ALA A 304 -10.12 18.43 -24.90
C ALA A 304 -8.61 18.37 -25.16
N LYS A 305 -8.19 18.24 -26.42
CA LYS A 305 -6.77 18.20 -26.82
C LYS A 305 -6.06 19.55 -26.67
N THR A 306 -6.75 20.67 -26.81
CA THR A 306 -6.13 22.01 -26.79
C THR A 306 -6.16 22.68 -25.42
N GLN A 307 -6.97 22.16 -24.50
CA GLN A 307 -7.09 22.66 -23.14
C GLN A 307 -5.96 22.13 -22.22
N GLU A 308 -5.59 22.93 -21.21
CA GLU A 308 -4.76 22.50 -20.09
C GLU A 308 -5.63 22.07 -18.90
N TYR A 309 -5.19 21.05 -18.19
CA TYR A 309 -5.90 20.48 -17.05
C TYR A 309 -5.01 20.44 -15.82
N ASP A 310 -5.60 20.71 -14.67
CA ASP A 310 -5.04 20.29 -13.40
C ASP A 310 -5.54 18.88 -13.11
N LEU A 311 -4.62 17.95 -12.86
CA LEU A 311 -5.02 16.58 -12.52
C LEU A 311 -5.75 16.55 -11.18
N MET A 312 -5.24 17.29 -10.22
CA MET A 312 -5.68 17.27 -8.83
C MET A 312 -6.45 18.54 -8.48
N LYS A 313 -7.44 18.41 -7.61
CA LYS A 313 -8.10 19.55 -6.99
C LYS A 313 -7.10 20.36 -6.18
N VAL A 314 -7.27 21.69 -6.20
CA VAL A 314 -6.50 22.63 -5.36
C VAL A 314 -6.54 22.18 -3.90
N ILE A 315 -5.36 22.18 -3.28
CA ILE A 315 -5.18 21.76 -1.90
C ILE A 315 -5.62 22.88 -0.94
N ASP A 316 -6.51 22.52 0.00
CA ASP A 316 -6.92 23.39 1.09
C ASP A 316 -5.88 23.33 2.21
N THR A 317 -4.85 24.16 2.08
CA THR A 317 -3.71 24.21 3.02
C THR A 317 -4.13 24.64 4.43
N GLU A 318 -5.15 25.50 4.57
CA GLU A 318 -5.68 25.89 5.89
C GLU A 318 -6.37 24.72 6.59
N LYS A 319 -7.20 23.97 5.84
CA LYS A 319 -7.83 22.76 6.36
C LYS A 319 -6.79 21.70 6.73
N ILE A 320 -5.77 21.49 5.90
CA ILE A 320 -4.66 20.57 6.22
C ILE A 320 -3.99 20.95 7.54
N LYS A 321 -3.57 22.21 7.68
CA LYS A 321 -2.93 22.70 8.92
C LYS A 321 -3.80 22.48 10.14
N LYS A 322 -5.10 22.78 10.03
CA LYS A 322 -6.06 22.60 11.13
C LYS A 322 -6.18 21.12 11.51
N THR A 323 -6.41 20.24 10.54
CA THR A 323 -6.56 18.79 10.79
C THR A 323 -5.28 18.19 11.35
N PHE A 324 -4.11 18.59 10.85
CA PHE A 324 -2.81 18.11 11.31
C PHE A 324 -2.52 18.59 12.74
N GLY A 325 -2.87 19.84 13.06
CA GLY A 325 -2.82 20.36 14.43
C GLY A 325 -3.67 19.56 15.41
N VAL A 326 -4.93 19.28 15.04
CA VAL A 326 -5.84 18.44 15.85
C VAL A 326 -5.28 17.03 16.03
N PHE A 327 -4.74 16.42 14.97
CA PHE A 327 -4.11 15.11 15.05
C PHE A 327 -2.91 15.12 16.01
N ALA A 328 -2.08 16.16 15.94
CA ALA A 328 -0.89 16.32 16.78
C ALA A 328 -1.25 16.46 18.26
N GLU A 329 -2.32 17.20 18.57
CA GLU A 329 -2.80 17.41 19.94
C GLU A 329 -3.44 16.16 20.54
N VAL A 330 -4.37 15.53 19.80
CA VAL A 330 -5.08 14.32 20.27
C VAL A 330 -4.11 13.18 20.56
N ASN A 331 -3.11 13.00 19.70
CA ASN A 331 -2.14 11.93 19.83
C ASN A 331 -0.89 12.32 20.62
N LYS A 332 -0.83 13.55 21.16
CA LYS A 332 0.31 14.08 21.93
C LYS A 332 1.65 13.88 21.23
N LEU A 333 1.70 14.20 19.93
CA LEU A 333 2.87 13.94 19.10
C LEU A 333 4.11 14.69 19.59
N THR A 334 5.24 13.97 19.62
CA THR A 334 6.55 14.55 19.87
C THR A 334 6.96 15.51 18.75
N ALA A 335 7.97 16.35 19.00
CA ALA A 335 8.51 17.22 17.95
C ALA A 335 9.00 16.42 16.73
N GLU A 336 9.65 15.27 16.95
CA GLU A 336 10.09 14.37 15.89
C GLU A 336 8.92 13.79 15.08
N GLN A 337 7.81 13.44 15.74
CA GLN A 337 6.63 12.91 15.06
C GLN A 337 5.86 13.99 14.26
N ARG A 338 5.92 15.25 14.69
CA ARG A 338 5.30 16.37 13.96
C ARG A 338 6.00 16.65 12.63
N VAL A 339 7.28 16.29 12.48
CA VAL A 339 8.02 16.44 11.23
C VAL A 339 7.32 15.71 10.08
N TYR A 340 6.71 14.54 10.33
CA TYR A 340 5.97 13.80 9.29
C TYR A 340 4.70 14.52 8.83
N LEU A 341 4.02 15.26 9.71
CA LEU A 341 2.87 16.08 9.33
C LEU A 341 3.32 17.30 8.50
N ASP A 342 4.40 17.95 8.93
CA ASP A 342 4.95 19.11 8.22
C ASP A 342 5.50 18.73 6.84
N ASP A 343 6.13 17.56 6.70
CA ASP A 343 6.58 17.05 5.40
C ASP A 343 5.39 16.67 4.53
N LEU A 344 4.41 15.95 5.06
CA LEU A 344 3.18 15.58 4.34
C LEU A 344 2.47 16.80 3.73
N GLU A 345 2.37 17.91 4.46
CA GLU A 345 1.82 19.16 3.91
C GLU A 345 2.62 19.66 2.70
N LYS A 346 3.96 19.69 2.81
CA LYS A 346 4.85 20.15 1.74
C LYS A 346 4.78 19.24 0.52
N GLN A 347 4.81 17.92 0.72
CA GLN A 347 4.76 16.96 -0.37
C GLN A 347 3.40 16.98 -1.07
N ASN A 348 2.30 17.20 -0.33
CA ASN A 348 0.98 17.38 -0.92
C ASN A 348 0.96 18.60 -1.84
N GLN A 349 1.43 19.77 -1.37
CA GLN A 349 1.50 20.96 -2.23
C GLN A 349 2.38 20.71 -3.46
N LYS A 350 3.52 20.05 -3.25
CA LYS A 350 4.45 19.71 -4.33
C LYS A 350 3.81 18.82 -5.39
N ILE A 351 3.07 17.78 -5.00
CA ILE A 351 2.43 16.88 -5.98
C ILE A 351 1.34 17.61 -6.78
N TYR A 352 0.59 18.52 -6.15
CA TYR A 352 -0.35 19.39 -6.87
C TYR A 352 0.39 20.26 -7.89
N ASP A 353 1.44 20.97 -7.48
CA ASP A 353 2.19 21.86 -8.37
C ASP A 353 2.77 21.11 -9.58
N LEU A 354 3.29 19.89 -9.36
CA LEU A 354 3.83 19.02 -10.42
C LEU A 354 2.77 18.51 -11.41
N THR A 355 1.50 18.48 -11.01
CA THR A 355 0.39 17.89 -11.77
C THR A 355 -0.64 18.93 -12.24
N THR A 356 -0.27 20.22 -12.21
CA THR A 356 -1.07 21.32 -12.77
C THR A 356 -0.71 21.63 -14.21
N LYS A 357 -1.63 22.25 -14.95
CA LYS A 357 -1.44 22.73 -16.34
C LYS A 357 -0.81 21.66 -17.24
N LEU A 358 -1.51 20.54 -17.37
CA LEU A 358 -1.11 19.39 -18.18
C LEU A 358 -1.89 19.40 -19.49
N SER A 359 -1.19 19.10 -20.59
CA SER A 359 -1.85 18.67 -21.82
C SER A 359 -2.62 17.37 -21.58
N ILE A 360 -3.55 17.01 -22.45
CA ILE A 360 -4.33 15.77 -22.28
C ILE A 360 -3.46 14.50 -22.22
N ALA A 361 -2.39 14.44 -23.02
CA ALA A 361 -1.47 13.30 -23.03
C ALA A 361 -0.59 13.28 -21.76
N ASP A 362 -0.10 14.44 -21.32
CA ASP A 362 0.63 14.55 -20.05
C ASP A 362 -0.28 14.19 -18.85
N LEU A 363 -1.54 14.61 -18.88
CA LEU A 363 -2.55 14.25 -17.88
C LEU A 363 -2.74 12.74 -17.79
N GLN A 364 -2.93 12.07 -18.93
CA GLN A 364 -3.04 10.60 -18.99
C GLN A 364 -1.78 9.91 -18.47
N LYS A 365 -0.59 10.42 -18.80
CA LYS A 365 0.68 9.89 -18.26
C LYS A 365 0.75 10.03 -16.73
N SER A 366 0.37 11.17 -16.19
CA SER A 366 0.33 11.38 -14.74
C SER A 366 -0.66 10.41 -14.08
N MET A 367 -1.87 10.25 -14.63
CA MET A 367 -2.84 9.28 -14.11
C MET A 367 -2.29 7.85 -14.09
N LEU A 368 -1.56 7.44 -15.15
CA LEU A 368 -0.90 6.13 -15.23
C LEU A 368 0.18 5.97 -14.16
N LEU A 369 1.07 6.96 -14.00
CA LEU A 369 2.14 6.94 -13.01
C LEU A 369 1.60 6.83 -11.59
N LEU A 370 0.57 7.62 -11.28
CA LEU A 370 -0.02 7.68 -9.95
C LEU A 370 -0.79 6.41 -9.63
N THR A 371 -1.55 5.90 -10.61
CA THR A 371 -2.20 4.59 -10.49
C THR A 371 -1.17 3.48 -10.26
N GLN A 372 -0.12 3.43 -11.07
CA GLN A 372 0.95 2.43 -10.93
C GLN A 372 1.56 2.48 -9.53
N ASN A 373 1.92 3.68 -9.06
CA ASN A 373 2.43 3.88 -7.73
C ASN A 373 1.46 3.39 -6.65
N ASP A 374 0.17 3.73 -6.73
CA ASP A 374 -0.85 3.30 -5.76
C ASP A 374 -1.00 1.77 -5.71
N LEU A 375 -0.99 1.08 -6.87
CA LEU A 375 -1.08 -0.38 -6.92
C LEU A 375 0.18 -1.07 -6.33
N HIS A 376 1.37 -0.56 -6.65
CA HIS A 376 2.63 -1.04 -6.04
C HIS A 376 2.69 -0.77 -4.53
N THR A 377 2.10 0.34 -4.09
CA THR A 377 2.04 0.68 -2.67
C THR A 377 1.22 -0.35 -1.91
N PHE A 378 0.07 -0.77 -2.43
CA PHE A 378 -0.70 -1.85 -1.82
C PHE A 378 0.12 -3.14 -1.69
N ALA A 379 0.83 -3.56 -2.74
CA ALA A 379 1.71 -4.73 -2.66
C ALA A 379 2.81 -4.59 -1.60
N ASN A 380 3.43 -3.42 -1.49
CA ASN A 380 4.42 -3.14 -0.45
C ASN A 380 3.80 -3.18 0.96
N GLN A 381 2.56 -2.71 1.13
CA GLN A 381 1.88 -2.81 2.44
C GLN A 381 1.55 -4.26 2.81
N VAL A 382 1.26 -5.13 1.83
CA VAL A 382 1.12 -6.58 2.03
C VAL A 382 2.43 -7.21 2.50
N ASP A 383 3.57 -6.81 1.94
CA ASP A 383 4.90 -7.27 2.41
C ASP A 383 5.16 -6.86 3.88
N VAL A 384 4.80 -5.63 4.25
CA VAL A 384 4.92 -5.16 5.64
C VAL A 384 4.05 -5.99 6.59
N GLU A 385 2.81 -6.30 6.20
CA GLU A 385 1.93 -7.16 7.00
C GLU A 385 2.48 -8.59 7.15
N LEU A 386 2.99 -9.19 6.06
CA LEU A 386 3.64 -10.50 6.09
C LEU A 386 4.80 -10.55 7.08
N ASP A 387 5.65 -9.52 7.08
CA ASP A 387 6.79 -9.45 8.00
C ASP A 387 6.37 -9.31 9.46
N LEU A 388 5.31 -8.54 9.72
CA LEU A 388 4.74 -8.42 11.07
C LEU A 388 4.09 -9.73 11.54
N LEU A 389 3.38 -10.45 10.67
CA LEU A 389 2.81 -11.76 10.98
C LEU A 389 3.89 -12.79 11.31
N LYS A 390 4.99 -12.82 10.54
CA LYS A 390 6.14 -13.71 10.80
C LYS A 390 6.75 -13.43 12.17
N ARG A 391 6.98 -12.16 12.51
CA ARG A 391 7.49 -11.78 13.84
C ARG A 391 6.53 -12.17 14.96
N TYR A 392 5.24 -11.92 14.78
CA TYR A 392 4.23 -12.31 15.76
C TYR A 392 4.17 -13.83 15.98
N LYS A 393 4.34 -14.62 14.91
CA LYS A 393 4.45 -16.08 15.01
C LYS A 393 5.66 -16.51 15.86
N GLU A 394 6.79 -15.82 15.75
CA GLU A 394 7.97 -16.08 16.60
C GLU A 394 7.71 -15.71 18.07
N ASP A 395 7.02 -14.60 18.33
CA ASP A 395 6.59 -14.23 19.69
C ASP A 395 5.71 -15.33 20.32
N LEU A 396 4.75 -15.88 19.55
CA LEU A 396 3.93 -17.03 19.97
C LEU A 396 4.77 -18.28 20.22
N ASN A 397 5.86 -18.47 19.46
CA ASN A 397 6.77 -19.59 19.66
C ASN A 397 7.53 -19.47 20.99
N LEU A 398 7.97 -18.27 21.38
CA LEU A 398 8.59 -18.01 22.69
C LEU A 398 7.64 -18.34 23.85
N ILE A 399 6.38 -17.93 23.73
CA ILE A 399 5.32 -18.23 24.71
C ILE A 399 5.12 -19.75 24.83
N LYS A 400 4.93 -20.42 23.69
CA LYS A 400 4.74 -21.87 23.62
C LYS A 400 5.92 -22.61 24.26
N ASN A 401 7.15 -22.25 23.92
CA ASN A 401 8.36 -22.88 24.46
C ASN A 401 8.48 -22.70 25.98
N SER A 402 8.08 -21.54 26.50
CA SER A 402 8.06 -21.27 27.95
C SER A 402 7.04 -22.15 28.67
N ILE A 403 5.84 -22.33 28.09
CA ILE A 403 4.82 -23.26 28.61
C ILE A 403 5.34 -24.68 28.58
N THR A 404 5.90 -25.14 27.44
CA THR A 404 6.48 -26.47 27.32
C THR A 404 7.57 -26.71 28.35
N LYS A 405 8.46 -25.74 28.58
CA LYS A 405 9.52 -25.84 29.60
C LYS A 405 8.95 -25.98 31.01
N LEU A 406 7.85 -25.29 31.34
CA LEU A 406 7.15 -25.47 32.61
C LEU A 406 6.55 -26.88 32.72
N SER A 407 5.93 -27.38 31.65
CA SER A 407 5.33 -28.72 31.58
C SER A 407 6.36 -29.84 31.68
N THR A 408 7.53 -29.72 31.05
CA THR A 408 8.57 -30.76 31.09
C THR A 408 9.31 -30.78 32.42
N ASN A 409 9.39 -29.64 33.10
CA ASN A 409 10.16 -29.51 34.32
C ASN A 409 9.32 -29.73 35.58
N VAL A 410 8.05 -30.15 35.51
CA VAL A 410 7.12 -30.25 36.66
C VAL A 410 7.76 -30.90 37.90
N ASP A 411 8.52 -31.97 37.71
CA ASP A 411 9.17 -32.76 38.77
C ASP A 411 10.62 -32.32 39.08
N THR A 412 11.08 -31.18 38.57
CA THR A 412 12.45 -30.72 38.80
C THR A 412 12.66 -30.25 40.24
N THR A 413 13.80 -30.63 40.82
CA THR A 413 14.30 -30.11 42.10
C THR A 413 14.83 -28.67 41.98
N ASN A 414 15.00 -28.16 40.76
CA ASN A 414 15.43 -26.79 40.51
C ASN A 414 14.22 -25.82 40.51
N GLU A 415 13.70 -25.55 41.70
CA GLU A 415 12.53 -24.67 41.91
C GLU A 415 12.76 -23.24 41.39
N GLN A 416 13.99 -22.74 41.50
CA GLN A 416 14.35 -21.40 41.04
C GLN A 416 14.18 -21.27 39.52
N SER A 417 14.59 -22.28 38.76
CA SER A 417 14.41 -22.30 37.29
C SER A 417 12.93 -22.29 36.86
N GLN A 418 12.05 -22.98 37.59
CA GLN A 418 10.60 -22.92 37.33
C GLN A 418 10.02 -21.54 37.69
N LYS A 419 10.39 -20.98 38.86
CA LYS A 419 10.00 -19.62 39.29
C LYS A 419 10.39 -18.57 38.26
N ASP A 420 11.62 -18.64 37.78
CA ASP A 420 12.14 -17.72 36.78
C ASP A 420 11.41 -17.87 35.43
N THR A 421 11.15 -19.10 35.00
CA THR A 421 10.42 -19.37 33.75
C THR A 421 8.97 -18.86 33.82
N LEU A 422 8.26 -19.11 34.92
CA LEU A 422 6.89 -18.62 35.10
C LEU A 422 6.84 -17.08 35.20
N ARG A 423 7.81 -16.45 35.86
CA ARG A 423 7.94 -14.99 35.92
C ARG A 423 8.19 -14.39 34.54
N GLN A 424 9.12 -14.96 33.78
CA GLN A 424 9.40 -14.53 32.40
C GLN A 424 8.15 -14.65 31.52
N LEU A 425 7.46 -15.79 31.58
CA LEU A 425 6.21 -15.99 30.86
C LEU A 425 5.16 -14.94 31.25
N LYS A 426 4.98 -14.64 32.55
CA LYS A 426 4.04 -13.59 32.99
C LYS A 426 4.39 -12.22 32.40
N ASN A 427 5.67 -11.86 32.37
CA ASN A 427 6.12 -10.60 31.78
C ASN A 427 5.77 -10.53 30.28
N VAL A 428 6.10 -11.58 29.53
CA VAL A 428 5.73 -11.70 28.10
C VAL A 428 4.22 -11.56 27.90
N ILE A 429 3.42 -12.25 28.70
CA ILE A 429 1.95 -12.19 28.59
C ILE A 429 1.42 -10.80 28.93
N SER A 430 2.03 -10.09 29.88
CA SER A 430 1.68 -8.70 30.16
C SER A 430 1.98 -7.76 28.99
N TYR A 431 3.09 -7.95 28.28
CA TYR A 431 3.33 -7.21 27.03
C TYR A 431 2.32 -7.58 25.93
N LEU A 432 1.96 -8.87 25.80
CA LEU A 432 0.96 -9.30 24.83
C LEU A 432 -0.42 -8.70 25.16
N GLU A 433 -0.76 -8.64 26.45
CA GLU A 433 -1.97 -8.00 26.96
C GLU A 433 -2.08 -6.55 26.51
N GLU A 434 -1.01 -5.77 26.65
CA GLU A 434 -1.02 -4.39 26.15
C GLU A 434 -1.24 -4.32 24.64
N GLN A 435 -0.64 -5.24 23.87
CA GLN A 435 -0.77 -5.24 22.42
C GLN A 435 -2.18 -5.60 21.95
N VAL A 436 -2.83 -6.60 22.54
CA VAL A 436 -4.19 -7.02 22.13
C VAL A 436 -5.24 -5.93 22.35
N TYR A 437 -5.03 -5.05 23.33
CA TYR A 437 -5.91 -3.90 23.59
C TYR A 437 -5.59 -2.68 22.73
N LYS A 438 -4.37 -2.61 22.16
CA LYS A 438 -3.93 -1.51 21.28
C LYS A 438 -4.11 -1.81 19.79
N PHE A 439 -4.37 -3.07 19.42
CA PHE A 439 -4.77 -3.50 18.08
C PHE A 439 -6.14 -2.88 17.73
#